data_AF-A7MT55-F1
#
_entry.id   AF-A7MT55-F1
#
_cell.length_a   1.000
_cell.length_b   1.000
_cell.length_c   1.000
_cell.angle_alpha   90.00
_cell.angle_beta   90.00
_cell.angle_gamma   90.00
#
_symmetry.space_group_name_H-M   'P 1'
#
loop_
_entity.id
_entity.type
_entity.pdbx_description
1 polymer ?
#
loop_
_entity_poly.entity_id
_entity_poly.type
_entity_poly.pdbx_seq_one_letter_code
_entity_poly.pdbx_strand_id
1 'polypeptide(L)'
;MSKKLGKRSAFFVSEARELTMKKAPIIPFVLLSLQACSTAPKTPAEYWYGQGERFGSNGYRYDNDVLANLKESVSFDEASYKAGYEEGKAEFCDPFKAFEKGIQGTRYTDQCAGQPQEVMIKAEWQRGWDAFIGSDFYKF
;
A
#
# COMPACT_ATOMS: atom_id res chain seq x y z
N MET A 1 -66.20 7.09 -59.51
CA MET A 1 -66.71 8.20 -58.67
C MET A 1 -66.07 8.10 -57.29
N SER A 2 -64.94 8.77 -57.04
CA SER A 2 -64.59 9.37 -55.75
C SER A 2 -63.35 10.27 -55.92
N LYS A 3 -63.28 11.30 -55.09
CA LYS A 3 -62.73 12.63 -55.41
C LYS A 3 -61.22 12.78 -55.20
N LYS A 4 -60.67 13.75 -55.94
CA LYS A 4 -59.34 14.37 -55.85
C LYS A 4 -59.02 15.01 -54.47
N LEU A 5 -57.72 15.37 -54.36
CA LEU A 5 -57.05 16.40 -53.55
C LEU A 5 -56.52 15.94 -52.17
N GLY A 6 -55.30 16.26 -51.75
CA GLY A 6 -54.27 17.19 -52.23
C GLY A 6 -52.89 16.79 -51.67
N LYS A 7 -51.79 17.11 -52.40
CA LYS A 7 -50.80 18.15 -52.06
C LYS A 7 -50.20 18.00 -50.65
N ARG A 8 -48.88 18.05 -50.41
CA ARG A 8 -47.73 18.44 -51.25
C ARG A 8 -46.46 18.21 -50.40
N SER A 9 -45.36 17.97 -51.10
CA SER A 9 -44.01 18.50 -50.82
C SER A 9 -43.32 18.03 -49.53
N ALA A 10 -42.34 17.14 -49.64
CA ALA A 10 -40.95 17.42 -50.05
C ALA A 10 -40.14 18.07 -48.91
N PHE A 11 -39.08 17.39 -48.47
CA PHE A 11 -37.71 17.90 -48.61
C PHE A 11 -36.72 16.83 -48.10
N PHE A 12 -36.07 16.14 -49.04
CA PHE A 12 -34.67 15.78 -48.88
C PHE A 12 -33.88 17.04 -49.19
N VAL A 13 -32.94 17.43 -48.34
CA VAL A 13 -31.58 17.87 -48.70
C VAL A 13 -30.85 18.25 -47.41
N SER A 14 -29.68 17.62 -47.27
CA SER A 14 -28.55 17.93 -46.40
C SER A 14 -28.30 19.43 -46.21
N GLU A 15 -27.93 19.84 -45.01
CA GLU A 15 -26.84 20.82 -44.82
C GLU A 15 -26.31 20.73 -43.38
N ALA A 16 -25.00 20.63 -43.24
CA ALA A 16 -24.28 20.51 -41.98
C ALA A 16 -24.55 21.72 -41.05
N ARG A 17 -24.96 21.44 -39.81
CA ARG A 17 -24.94 22.41 -38.71
C ARG A 17 -24.42 21.77 -37.43
N GLU A 18 -23.21 22.21 -37.08
CA GLU A 18 -22.70 22.48 -35.75
C GLU A 18 -22.52 21.31 -34.76
N LEU A 19 -21.26 21.15 -34.35
CA LEU A 19 -20.76 20.40 -33.19
C LEU A 19 -21.49 20.83 -31.91
N THR A 20 -22.69 20.31 -31.69
CA THR A 20 -23.31 20.35 -30.36
C THR A 20 -22.75 19.17 -29.58
N MET A 21 -22.02 19.47 -28.49
CA MET A 21 -21.47 18.48 -27.57
C MET A 21 -22.55 17.47 -27.19
N LYS A 22 -22.48 16.29 -27.80
CA LYS A 22 -23.28 15.14 -27.43
C LYS A 22 -22.79 14.74 -26.05
N LYS A 23 -23.51 15.14 -25.00
CA LYS A 23 -23.22 14.81 -23.60
C LYS A 23 -23.00 13.30 -23.55
N ALA A 24 -21.74 12.88 -23.53
CA ALA A 24 -21.38 11.49 -23.39
C ALA A 24 -22.03 11.02 -22.08
N PRO A 25 -22.70 9.86 -22.04
CA PRO A 25 -23.22 9.35 -20.78
C PRO A 25 -22.01 8.89 -19.95
N ILE A 26 -21.40 9.83 -19.22
CA ILE A 26 -20.32 9.59 -18.25
C ILE A 26 -20.88 8.87 -17.01
N ILE A 27 -22.20 8.96 -16.81
CA ILE A 27 -22.95 8.41 -15.66
C ILE A 27 -22.85 6.86 -15.54
N PRO A 28 -23.04 6.03 -16.59
CA PRO A 28 -22.90 4.59 -16.48
C PRO A 28 -21.47 4.10 -16.19
N PHE A 29 -20.44 4.89 -16.47
CA PHE A 29 -19.04 4.48 -16.24
C PHE A 29 -18.61 4.65 -14.77
N VAL A 30 -19.15 5.66 -14.08
CA VAL A 30 -18.89 5.93 -12.65
C VAL A 30 -19.56 4.89 -11.74
N LEU A 31 -20.65 4.26 -12.19
CA LEU A 31 -21.36 3.24 -11.42
C LEU A 31 -20.66 1.86 -11.44
N LEU A 32 -19.75 1.60 -12.38
CA LEU A 32 -19.01 0.33 -12.47
C LEU A 32 -17.70 0.29 -11.65
N SER A 33 -17.28 1.41 -11.05
CA SER A 33 -16.00 1.49 -10.33
C SER A 33 -16.10 1.22 -8.81
N LEU A 34 -17.28 0.94 -8.27
CA LEU A 34 -17.44 0.55 -6.85
C LEU A 34 -17.41 -0.98 -6.69
N GLN A 35 -16.28 -1.59 -7.01
CA GLN A 35 -16.00 -2.95 -6.52
C GLN A 35 -15.55 -2.81 -5.06
N ALA A 36 -16.45 -3.13 -4.12
CA ALA A 36 -16.11 -3.15 -2.70
C ALA A 36 -15.09 -4.24 -2.43
N CYS A 37 -13.94 -3.88 -1.86
CA CYS A 37 -12.96 -4.85 -1.37
C CYS A 37 -13.56 -5.51 -0.11
N SER A 38 -14.18 -6.69 -0.29
CA SER A 38 -14.64 -7.52 0.84
C SER A 38 -13.45 -8.32 1.34
N THR A 39 -12.92 -7.95 2.51
CA THR A 39 -11.91 -8.76 3.20
C THR A 39 -12.62 -9.85 3.99
N ALA A 40 -12.25 -11.11 3.78
CA ALA A 40 -12.77 -12.24 4.56
C ALA A 40 -12.45 -12.06 6.06
N PRO A 41 -13.30 -12.55 6.98
CA PRO A 41 -13.00 -12.54 8.40
C PRO A 41 -11.76 -13.40 8.66
N LYS A 42 -10.75 -12.82 9.31
CA LYS A 42 -9.53 -13.54 9.70
C LYS A 42 -9.82 -14.39 10.93
N THR A 43 -9.27 -15.60 10.95
CA THR A 43 -9.16 -16.38 12.19
C THR A 43 -8.24 -15.64 13.19
N PRO A 44 -8.33 -15.92 14.51
CA PRO A 44 -7.42 -15.33 15.49
C PRO A 44 -5.94 -15.57 15.15
N ALA A 45 -5.61 -16.77 14.65
CA ALA A 45 -4.25 -17.11 14.23
C ALA A 45 -3.77 -16.25 13.04
N GLU A 46 -4.57 -16.14 11.98
CA GLU A 46 -4.23 -15.30 10.81
C GLU A 46 -4.14 -13.82 11.17
N TYR A 47 -4.99 -13.35 12.10
CA TYR A 47 -4.94 -11.99 12.61
C TYR A 47 -3.60 -11.72 13.30
N TRP A 48 -3.21 -12.57 14.27
CA TRP A 48 -2.00 -12.36 15.04
C TRP A 48 -0.73 -12.58 14.25
N TYR A 49 -0.71 -13.56 13.34
CA TYR A 49 0.39 -13.76 12.40
C TYR A 49 0.62 -12.51 11.55
N GLY A 50 -0.41 -11.98 10.89
CA GLY A 50 -0.26 -10.77 10.07
C GLY A 50 0.14 -9.55 10.88
N GLN A 51 -0.24 -9.49 12.16
CA GLN A 51 0.17 -8.40 13.03
C GLN A 51 1.63 -8.49 13.48
N GLY A 52 2.10 -9.71 13.73
CA GLY A 52 3.51 -10.00 13.94
C GLY A 52 4.34 -9.62 12.72
N GLU A 53 3.95 -10.11 11.54
CA GLU A 53 4.62 -9.84 10.26
C GLU A 53 4.78 -8.35 10.01
N ARG A 54 3.70 -7.58 10.16
CA ARG A 54 3.74 -6.13 10.03
C ARG A 54 4.68 -5.46 11.04
N PHE A 55 4.70 -5.90 12.29
CA PHE A 55 5.60 -5.31 13.29
C PHE A 55 7.06 -5.66 13.03
N GLY A 56 7.34 -6.91 12.63
CA GLY A 56 8.66 -7.36 12.22
C GLY A 56 9.19 -6.56 11.01
N SER A 57 8.38 -6.45 9.96
CA SER A 57 8.76 -5.80 8.69
C SER A 57 8.94 -4.29 8.80
N ASN A 58 8.32 -3.66 9.80
CA ASN A 58 8.52 -2.24 10.11
C ASN A 58 9.60 -1.97 11.18
N GLY A 59 10.28 -3.02 11.66
CA GLY A 59 11.39 -2.86 12.60
C GLY A 59 10.98 -2.57 14.04
N TYR A 60 9.70 -2.75 14.40
CA TYR A 60 9.26 -2.63 15.79
C TYR A 60 9.95 -3.66 16.68
N ARG A 61 10.07 -3.33 17.97
CA ARG A 61 10.44 -4.32 18.99
C ARG A 61 9.32 -5.34 19.15
N TYR A 62 9.70 -6.59 19.48
CA TYR A 62 8.75 -7.69 19.67
C TYR A 62 7.67 -7.32 20.67
N ASP A 63 8.08 -6.82 21.83
CA ASP A 63 7.22 -6.16 22.81
C ASP A 63 7.26 -4.65 22.59
N ASN A 64 6.09 -4.09 22.28
CA ASN A 64 5.87 -2.66 22.12
C ASN A 64 4.51 -2.25 22.70
N ASP A 65 4.32 -0.96 22.89
CA ASP A 65 3.11 -0.35 23.44
C ASP A 65 1.87 -0.60 22.57
N VAL A 66 2.03 -0.60 21.25
CA VAL A 66 0.93 -0.90 20.32
C VAL A 66 0.45 -2.34 20.51
N LEU A 67 1.37 -3.30 20.66
CA LEU A 67 1.03 -4.69 20.98
C LEU A 67 0.31 -4.80 22.32
N ALA A 68 0.76 -4.07 23.35
CA ALA A 68 0.13 -4.07 24.66
C ALA A 68 -1.35 -3.66 24.57
N ASN A 69 -1.65 -2.58 23.85
CA ASN A 69 -3.02 -2.11 23.63
C ASN A 69 -3.86 -3.13 22.84
N LEU A 70 -3.28 -3.78 21.81
CA LEU A 70 -4.01 -4.77 21.02
C LEU A 70 -4.43 -5.99 21.84
N LYS A 71 -3.56 -6.44 22.76
CA LYS A 71 -3.82 -7.57 23.68
C LYS A 71 -5.01 -7.33 24.62
N GLU A 72 -5.39 -6.08 24.87
CA GLU A 72 -6.58 -5.75 25.67
C GLU A 72 -7.90 -5.95 24.90
N SER A 73 -7.84 -5.83 23.56
CA SER A 73 -9.03 -5.85 22.69
C SER A 73 -9.33 -7.22 22.07
N VAL A 74 -8.32 -8.07 21.92
CA VAL A 74 -8.42 -9.38 21.25
C VAL A 74 -7.60 -10.40 22.03
N SER A 75 -8.13 -11.61 22.22
CA SER A 75 -7.41 -12.71 22.86
C SER A 75 -6.09 -12.98 22.14
N PHE A 76 -4.97 -12.89 22.86
CA PHE A 76 -3.63 -12.96 22.29
C PHE A 76 -3.23 -14.40 21.94
N ASP A 77 -2.89 -14.63 20.67
CA ASP A 77 -2.23 -15.85 20.20
C ASP A 77 -0.73 -15.55 19.98
N GLU A 78 0.07 -15.87 20.99
CA GLU A 78 1.51 -15.61 20.98
C GLU A 78 2.26 -16.42 19.93
N ALA A 79 1.85 -17.67 19.69
CA ALA A 79 2.55 -18.55 18.76
C ALA A 79 2.43 -18.03 17.33
N SER A 80 1.21 -17.67 16.92
CA SER A 80 0.95 -17.08 15.60
C SER A 80 1.63 -15.72 15.45
N TYR A 81 1.53 -14.85 16.46
CA TYR A 81 2.21 -13.55 16.46
C TYR A 81 3.73 -13.69 16.31
N LYS A 82 4.34 -14.59 17.07
CA LYS A 82 5.78 -14.83 17.02
C LYS A 82 6.25 -15.30 15.64
N ALA A 83 5.55 -16.26 15.06
CA ALA A 83 5.89 -16.78 13.74
C ALA A 83 5.86 -15.67 12.68
N GLY A 84 4.81 -14.86 12.66
CA GLY A 84 4.74 -13.72 11.75
C GLY A 84 5.82 -12.69 12.02
N TYR A 85 6.08 -12.36 13.29
CA TYR A 85 7.11 -11.41 13.67
C TYR A 85 8.50 -11.82 13.19
N GLU A 86 8.88 -13.08 13.37
CA GLU A 86 10.18 -13.60 12.92
C GLU A 86 10.33 -13.50 11.40
N GLU A 87 9.25 -13.79 10.66
CA GLU A 87 9.23 -13.66 9.20
C GLU A 87 9.39 -12.22 8.73
N GLY A 88 8.58 -11.30 9.26
CA GLY A 88 8.71 -9.88 8.94
C GLY A 88 10.07 -9.31 9.37
N LYS A 89 10.60 -9.78 10.51
CA LYS A 89 11.91 -9.35 11.01
C LYS A 89 13.03 -9.82 10.07
N ALA A 90 12.94 -11.01 9.51
CA ALA A 90 13.91 -11.51 8.54
C ALA A 90 13.95 -10.64 7.28
N GLU A 91 12.80 -10.17 6.79
CA GLU A 91 12.74 -9.21 5.67
C GLU A 91 13.33 -7.85 6.05
N PHE A 92 12.98 -7.34 7.24
CA PHE A 92 13.47 -6.04 7.69
C PHE A 92 14.98 -6.03 7.94
N CYS A 93 15.52 -7.16 8.42
CA CYS A 93 16.93 -7.34 8.76
C CYS A 93 17.73 -8.00 7.62
N ASP A 94 17.36 -7.71 6.37
CA ASP A 94 18.14 -8.10 5.21
C ASP A 94 19.46 -7.29 5.14
N PRO A 95 20.65 -7.94 5.22
CA PRO A 95 21.94 -7.27 5.14
C PRO A 95 22.13 -6.49 3.84
N PHE A 96 21.53 -6.94 2.73
CA PHE A 96 21.66 -6.26 1.44
C PHE A 96 20.81 -4.99 1.33
N LYS A 97 19.83 -4.81 2.23
CA LYS A 97 19.02 -3.59 2.34
C LYS A 97 19.45 -2.66 3.47
N ALA A 98 20.42 -3.08 4.29
CA ALA A 98 20.87 -2.32 5.46
C ALA A 98 21.46 -0.95 5.10
N PHE A 99 22.27 -0.88 4.03
CA PHE A 99 22.82 0.39 3.54
C PHE A 99 21.73 1.39 3.14
N GLU A 100 20.68 0.93 2.44
CA GLU A 100 19.57 1.77 2.01
C GLU A 100 18.85 2.42 3.21
N LYS A 101 18.61 1.64 4.28
CA LYS A 101 18.00 2.16 5.51
C LYS A 101 18.89 3.21 6.20
N GLY A 102 20.21 3.04 6.13
CA GLY A 102 21.18 4.01 6.61
C GLY A 102 21.10 5.35 5.86
N ILE A 103 21.09 5.31 4.52
CA ILE A 103 21.03 6.54 3.69
C ILE A 103 19.67 7.26 3.76
N GLN A 104 18.62 6.58 4.22
CA GLN A 104 17.32 7.18 4.54
C GLN A 104 17.35 8.01 5.84
N GLY A 105 18.48 8.02 6.56
CA GLY A 105 18.61 8.76 7.82
C GLY A 105 17.96 8.06 9.01
N THR A 106 17.85 6.72 8.96
CA THR A 106 17.39 5.94 10.11
C THR A 106 18.60 5.46 10.91
N ARG A 107 18.67 5.78 12.20
CA ARG A 107 19.74 5.28 13.08
C ARG A 107 19.48 3.82 13.47
N TYR A 108 20.54 3.02 13.50
CA TYR A 108 20.48 1.68 14.06
C TYR A 108 20.46 1.73 15.61
N THR A 109 19.52 1.02 16.22
CA THR A 109 19.19 0.94 17.65
C THR A 109 19.06 -0.51 18.14
N ASP A 110 19.82 -1.43 17.53
CA ASP A 110 19.80 -2.87 17.83
C ASP A 110 18.50 -3.60 17.47
N GLN A 111 17.72 -3.05 16.53
CA GLN A 111 16.52 -3.68 15.96
C GLN A 111 16.75 -5.07 15.34
N CYS A 112 17.97 -5.40 14.92
CA CYS A 112 18.29 -6.67 14.26
C CYS A 112 19.23 -7.56 15.10
N ALA A 113 19.28 -7.33 16.42
CA ALA A 113 20.05 -8.16 17.32
C ALA A 113 19.60 -9.63 17.24
N GLY A 114 20.57 -10.56 17.23
CA GLY A 114 20.34 -12.00 17.14
C GLY A 114 20.08 -12.54 15.73
N GLN A 115 20.06 -11.69 14.69
CA GLN A 115 19.89 -12.15 13.31
C GLN A 115 21.18 -12.81 12.78
N PRO A 116 21.10 -13.80 11.87
CA PRO A 116 22.27 -14.57 11.40
C PRO A 116 23.44 -13.74 10.87
N GLN A 117 23.17 -12.54 10.36
CA GLN A 117 24.17 -11.64 9.77
C GLN A 117 24.23 -10.28 10.48
N GLU A 118 23.92 -10.24 11.79
CA GLU A 118 23.87 -9.00 12.58
C GLU A 118 25.10 -8.10 12.38
N VAL A 119 26.31 -8.66 12.35
CA VAL A 119 27.56 -7.91 12.16
C VAL A 119 27.57 -7.17 10.82
N MET A 120 27.16 -7.84 9.74
CA MET A 120 27.11 -7.25 8.40
C MET A 120 25.99 -6.19 8.33
N ILE A 121 24.82 -6.48 8.90
CA ILE A 121 23.70 -5.53 8.98
C ILE A 121 24.16 -4.24 9.66
N LYS A 122 24.82 -4.35 10.83
CA LYS A 122 25.35 -3.19 11.57
C LYS A 122 26.35 -2.39 10.74
N ALA A 123 27.30 -3.07 10.09
CA ALA A 123 28.33 -2.41 9.29
C ALA A 123 27.75 -1.65 8.08
N GLU A 124 26.88 -2.29 7.30
CA GLU A 124 26.28 -1.66 6.11
C GLU A 124 25.31 -0.55 6.47
N TRP A 125 24.54 -0.72 7.54
CA TRP A 125 23.66 0.34 8.04
C TRP A 125 24.47 1.57 8.50
N GLN A 126 25.54 1.35 9.26
CA GLN A 126 26.43 2.43 9.69
C GLN A 126 27.06 3.15 8.49
N ARG A 127 27.50 2.39 7.48
CA ARG A 127 28.04 2.94 6.24
C ARG A 127 27.04 3.84 5.51
N GLY A 128 25.77 3.44 5.45
CA GLY A 128 24.70 4.26 4.88
C GLY A 128 24.42 5.53 5.71
N TRP A 129 24.39 5.39 7.04
CA TRP A 129 24.22 6.53 7.96
C TRP A 129 25.34 7.56 7.84
N ASP A 130 26.59 7.13 7.75
CA ASP A 130 27.74 8.02 7.57
C ASP A 130 27.65 8.77 6.24
N ALA A 131 27.17 8.12 5.18
CA ALA A 131 26.90 8.78 3.89
C ALA A 131 25.74 9.79 3.98
N PHE A 132 24.67 9.47 4.71
CA PHE A 132 23.56 10.40 4.95
C PHE A 132 24.05 11.67 5.66
N ILE A 133 24.72 11.50 6.80
CA ILE A 133 25.27 12.61 7.59
C ILE A 133 26.30 13.40 6.77
N GLY A 134 27.19 12.71 6.05
CA GLY A 134 28.19 13.33 5.18
C GLY A 134 27.55 14.20 4.09
N SER A 135 26.45 13.74 3.48
CA SER A 135 25.74 14.49 2.43
C SER A 135 24.97 15.72 2.96
N ASP A 136 24.52 15.68 4.21
CA ASP A 136 23.79 16.77 4.85
C ASP A 136 24.71 17.99 5.08
N PHE A 137 25.98 17.76 5.43
CA PHE A 137 26.96 18.83 5.62
C PHE A 137 27.23 19.68 4.37
N TYR A 138 27.03 19.15 3.16
CA TYR A 138 27.27 19.88 1.91
C TYR A 138 26.04 20.65 1.39
N LYS A 139 24.92 20.63 2.11
CA LYS A 139 23.68 21.35 1.72
C LYS A 139 23.58 22.78 2.27
N PHE A 140 24.62 23.28 2.94
CA PHE A 140 24.73 24.65 3.44
C PHE A 140 25.72 25.45 2.58
#